data_AF-A0A094EU08-F1
#
_entry.id   AF-A0A094EU08-F1
#
_cell.length_a   1.000
_cell.length_b   1.000
_cell.length_c   1.000
_cell.angle_alpha   90.00
_cell.angle_beta   90.00
_cell.angle_gamma   90.00
#
_symmetry.space_group_name_H-M   'P 1'
#
loop_
_entity.id
_entity.type
_entity.pdbx_description
1 polymer ?
#
loop_
_entity_poly.entity_id
_entity_poly.type
_entity_poly.pdbx_seq_one_letter_code
_entity_poly.pdbx_strand_id
1 'polypeptide(L)'
;DPNSGLEVLNSDGEWIAAPYIPGSVGDSMAEVSSGRWVATMHIVRATNSRGERKGRYSVPVFFEPGMDCVIKAVGQENGVVYSEHVLEKMKGWVESQDVDVEKGA
;
A
#
# COMPACT_ATOMS: atom_id res chain seq x y z
N ASP A 1 -16.94 6.04 11.96
CA ASP A 1 -15.88 5.53 12.84
C ASP A 1 -14.56 6.08 12.31
N PRO A 2 -13.80 6.86 13.09
CA PRO A 2 -12.48 7.36 12.67
C PRO A 2 -11.47 6.23 12.41
N ASN A 3 -11.66 5.06 13.01
CA ASN A 3 -10.88 3.86 12.71
C ASN A 3 -11.64 2.99 11.71
N SER A 4 -11.41 3.24 10.42
CA SER A 4 -11.97 2.43 9.35
C SER A 4 -11.34 1.02 9.24
N GLY A 5 -10.44 0.64 10.16
CA GLY A 5 -9.70 -0.63 10.13
C GLY A 5 -8.48 -0.63 9.21
N LEU A 6 -8.19 0.46 8.49
CA LEU A 6 -6.96 0.61 7.72
C LEU A 6 -5.80 0.96 8.67
N GLU A 7 -4.73 0.19 8.62
CA GLU A 7 -3.49 0.42 9.37
C GLU A 7 -2.31 0.49 8.40
N VAL A 8 -1.31 1.31 8.74
CA VAL A 8 -0.06 1.50 7.99
C VAL A 8 1.11 1.16 8.91
N LEU A 9 2.12 0.46 8.39
CA LEU A 9 3.37 0.23 9.10
C LEU A 9 4.26 1.49 8.97
N ASN A 10 4.55 2.15 10.09
CA ASN A 10 5.41 3.34 10.11
C ASN A 10 6.91 2.96 10.00
N SER A 11 7.80 3.97 9.96
CA SER A 11 9.25 3.75 9.89
C SER A 11 9.84 3.07 11.13
N ASP A 12 9.13 3.13 12.26
CA ASP A 12 9.53 2.56 13.54
C ASP A 12 9.07 1.08 13.68
N GLY A 13 8.40 0.54 12.65
CA GLY A 13 7.89 -0.84 12.62
C GLY A 13 6.60 -1.03 13.41
N GLU A 14 5.88 0.06 13.71
CA GLU A 14 4.62 0.04 14.45
C GLU A 14 3.43 0.19 13.49
N TRP A 15 2.38 -0.60 13.74
CA TRP A 15 1.10 -0.45 13.06
C TRP A 15 0.34 0.73 13.63
N ILE A 16 0.10 1.75 12.82
CA ILE A 16 -0.68 2.94 13.19
C ILE A 16 -1.98 2.98 12.40
N ALA A 17 -3.06 3.44 13.03
CA ALA A 17 -4.31 3.66 12.33
C ALA A 17 -4.12 4.74 11.25
N ALA A 18 -4.68 4.50 10.07
CA ALA A 18 -4.80 5.48 9.01
C ALA A 18 -6.19 6.13 9.09
N PRO A 19 -6.33 7.25 9.83
CA PRO A 19 -7.62 7.92 9.94
C PRO A 19 -8.07 8.44 8.58
N TYR A 20 -9.38 8.45 8.36
CA TYR A 20 -9.94 9.05 7.15
C TYR A 20 -9.66 10.56 7.13
N ILE A 21 -8.87 11.01 6.16
CA ILE A 21 -8.62 12.42 5.88
C ILE A 21 -9.22 12.74 4.50
N PRO A 22 -10.24 13.61 4.40
CA PRO A 22 -10.77 14.04 3.11
C PRO A 22 -9.67 14.58 2.19
N GLY A 23 -9.55 14.05 0.97
CA GLY A 23 -8.57 14.50 -0.03
C GLY A 23 -7.20 13.81 0.00
N SER A 24 -7.02 12.74 0.77
CA SER A 24 -5.78 11.95 0.77
C SER A 24 -5.59 11.14 -0.52
N VAL A 25 -4.39 11.19 -1.11
CA VAL A 25 -3.97 10.45 -2.32
C VAL A 25 -2.98 9.36 -1.91
N GLY A 26 -3.03 8.18 -2.55
CA GLY A 26 -2.03 7.11 -2.41
C GLY A 26 -1.02 7.16 -3.56
N ASP A 27 0.26 6.94 -3.26
CA ASP A 27 1.38 7.22 -4.17
C ASP A 27 1.86 6.01 -4.99
N SER A 28 1.77 6.10 -6.32
CA SER A 28 2.56 5.31 -7.28
C SER A 28 4.00 5.83 -7.43
N MET A 29 4.48 6.65 -6.48
CA MET A 29 5.69 7.47 -6.64
C MET A 29 6.99 6.80 -6.17
N ALA A 30 6.96 5.55 -5.71
CA ALA A 30 8.17 4.88 -5.22
C ALA A 30 9.24 4.68 -6.28
N GLU A 31 8.83 4.26 -7.48
CA GLU A 31 9.76 4.03 -8.59
C GLU A 31 10.27 5.36 -9.18
N VAL A 32 9.38 6.35 -9.32
CA VAL A 32 9.72 7.67 -9.87
C VAL A 32 10.69 8.43 -8.96
N SER A 33 10.54 8.29 -7.65
CA SER A 33 11.30 9.03 -6.65
C SER A 33 12.65 8.41 -6.28
N SER A 34 13.10 7.37 -7.00
CA SER A 34 14.34 6.63 -6.68
C SER A 34 14.34 6.09 -5.24
N GLY A 35 13.18 5.62 -4.76
CA GLY A 35 13.03 5.13 -3.39
C GLY A 35 12.94 6.21 -2.31
N ARG A 36 12.88 7.51 -2.67
CA ARG A 36 12.68 8.60 -1.70
C ARG A 36 11.29 8.56 -1.06
N TRP A 37 10.30 8.04 -1.77
CA TRP A 37 8.96 7.77 -1.26
C TRP A 37 8.71 6.28 -1.30
N VAL A 38 8.69 5.62 -0.14
CA VAL A 38 8.52 4.17 -0.08
C VAL A 38 7.03 3.84 -0.04
N ALA A 39 6.61 2.85 -0.82
CA ALA A 39 5.26 2.31 -0.71
C ALA A 39 5.08 1.70 0.69
N THR A 40 4.26 2.33 1.53
CA THR A 40 4.06 1.87 2.90
C THR A 40 3.21 0.60 2.93
N MET A 41 3.64 -0.39 3.71
CA MET A 41 2.83 -1.57 4.01
C MET A 41 1.56 -1.15 4.73
N HIS A 42 0.41 -1.64 4.27
CA HIS A 42 -0.88 -1.32 4.84
C HIS A 42 -1.78 -2.56 4.88
N ILE A 43 -2.55 -2.70 5.96
CA ILE A 43 -3.48 -3.81 6.17
C ILE A 43 -4.86 -3.28 6.50
N VAL A 44 -5.87 -4.12 6.30
CA VAL A 44 -7.23 -3.85 6.78
C VAL A 44 -7.57 -4.90 7.85
N ARG A 45 -7.74 -4.45 9.09
CA ARG A 45 -8.22 -5.30 10.20
C ARG A 45 -9.71 -5.59 10.02
N ALA A 46 -10.10 -6.84 10.25
CA ALA A 46 -11.51 -7.19 10.33
C ALA A 46 -12.11 -6.55 11.60
N THR A 47 -13.18 -5.76 11.43
CA THR A 47 -13.93 -5.19 12.56
C THR A 47 -14.78 -6.30 13.20
N ASN A 48 -14.19 -7.11 14.09
CA ASN A 48 -14.92 -8.08 14.89
C ASN A 48 -15.60 -7.40 16.10
N SER A 49 -16.42 -6.38 15.86
CA SER A 49 -17.33 -5.88 16.89
C SER A 49 -18.53 -6.82 16.97
N ARG A 50 -18.54 -7.69 17.99
CA ARG A 50 -19.64 -8.58 18.35
C ARG A 50 -20.98 -7.85 18.28
N GLY A 51 -21.75 -8.07 17.21
CA GLY A 51 -23.16 -7.68 17.11
C GLY A 51 -23.54 -6.67 16.03
N GLU A 52 -22.61 -5.90 15.46
CA GLU A 52 -22.93 -4.95 14.38
C GLU A 52 -22.43 -5.45 13.02
N ARG A 53 -23.33 -6.01 12.20
CA ARG A 53 -23.10 -6.42 10.80
C ARG A 53 -22.96 -5.23 9.84
N LYS A 54 -22.21 -4.19 10.20
CA LYS A 54 -21.91 -3.11 9.24
C LYS A 54 -20.65 -3.49 8.48
N GLY A 55 -20.82 -4.01 7.28
CA GLY A 55 -19.70 -4.27 6.36
C GLY A 55 -18.98 -2.97 6.00
N ARG A 56 -17.64 -3.01 6.00
CA ARG A 56 -16.81 -1.92 5.51
C ARG A 56 -16.79 -1.96 3.98
N TYR A 57 -17.17 -0.87 3.33
CA TYR A 57 -16.98 -0.68 1.89
C TYR A 57 -15.67 0.08 1.63
N SER A 58 -14.95 -0.35 0.61
CA SER A 58 -13.72 0.28 0.15
C SER A 58 -13.77 0.41 -1.36
N VAL A 59 -13.57 1.62 -1.88
CA VAL A 59 -13.51 1.88 -3.33
C VAL A 59 -12.15 2.50 -3.63
N PRO A 60 -11.08 1.68 -3.72
CA PRO A 60 -9.74 2.19 -4.02
C PRO A 60 -9.67 2.64 -5.48
N VAL A 61 -8.95 3.74 -5.71
CA VAL A 61 -8.59 4.20 -7.06
C VAL A 61 -7.09 3.97 -7.22
N PHE A 62 -6.72 3.23 -8.27
CA PHE A 62 -5.33 3.03 -8.67
C PHE A 62 -5.09 3.85 -9.94
N PHE A 63 -4.25 4.89 -9.83
CA PHE A 63 -3.84 5.69 -10.98
C PHE A 63 -2.45 5.28 -11.40
N GLU A 64 -2.39 4.37 -12.35
CA GLU A 64 -1.15 3.72 -12.75
C GLU A 64 -0.72 4.11 -14.17
N PRO A 65 0.59 4.00 -14.49
CA PRO A 65 1.08 4.18 -15.86
C PRO A 65 0.44 3.22 -16.86
N GLY A 66 0.49 3.58 -18.15
CA GLY A 66 0.12 2.66 -19.23
C GLY A 66 1.05 1.45 -19.29
N MET A 67 0.56 0.32 -19.80
CA MET A 67 1.30 -0.96 -19.81
C MET A 67 2.67 -0.87 -20.50
N ASP A 68 2.76 -0.09 -21.58
CA ASP A 68 3.98 0.09 -22.37
C ASP A 68 4.83 1.28 -21.89
N CYS A 69 4.44 1.92 -20.78
CA CYS A 69 5.16 3.06 -20.24
C CYS A 69 6.52 2.61 -19.69
N VAL A 70 7.57 3.34 -20.06
CA VAL A 70 8.90 3.18 -19.46
C VAL A 70 8.99 4.06 -18.22
N ILE A 71 9.12 3.45 -17.05
CA ILE A 71 9.34 4.15 -15.78
C ILE A 71 10.84 4.24 -15.54
N LYS A 72 11.30 5.44 -15.16
CA LYS A 72 12.67 5.70 -14.78
C LYS A 72 12.74 6.62 -13.58
N ALA A 73 13.75 6.39 -12.75
CA ALA A 73 14.14 7.31 -11.70
C ALA A 73 14.53 8.68 -12.27
N VAL A 74 14.15 9.76 -11.57
CA VAL A 74 14.55 11.11 -11.97
C VAL A 74 16.08 11.23 -11.98
N GLY A 75 16.64 11.55 -13.15
CA GLY A 75 18.10 11.68 -13.33
C GLY A 75 18.82 10.40 -13.75
N GLN A 76 18.10 9.29 -13.98
CA GLN A 76 18.67 8.07 -14.55
C GLN A 76 18.36 7.92 -16.04
N GLU A 77 19.29 7.30 -16.78
CA GLU A 77 19.13 7.00 -18.22
C GLU A 77 18.34 5.72 -18.47
N ASN A 78 18.51 4.71 -17.60
CA ASN A 78 17.85 3.41 -17.73
C ASN A 78 16.47 3.43 -17.05
N GLY A 79 15.54 2.65 -17.60
CA GLY A 79 14.19 2.49 -17.07
C GLY A 79 13.66 1.07 -17.30
N VAL A 80 12.52 0.77 -16.69
CA VAL A 80 11.82 -0.52 -16.79
C VAL A 80 10.47 -0.33 -17.47
N VAL A 81 10.03 -1.33 -18.23
CA VAL A 81 8.66 -1.33 -18.77
C VAL A 81 7.69 -1.63 -17.62
N TYR A 82 6.69 -0.76 -17.43
CA TYR A 82 5.78 -0.82 -16.30
C TYR A 82 5.07 -2.18 -16.19
N SER A 83 4.57 -2.70 -17.31
CA SER A 83 3.88 -4.00 -17.32
C SER A 83 4.78 -5.15 -16.89
N GLU A 84 6.03 -5.19 -17.33
CA GLU A 84 7.00 -6.21 -16.92
C GLU A 84 7.25 -6.15 -15.41
N HIS A 85 7.47 -4.94 -14.87
CA HIS A 85 7.69 -4.71 -13.45
C HIS A 85 6.49 -5.17 -12.60
N VAL A 86 5.27 -4.77 -12.97
CA VAL A 86 4.04 -5.13 -12.23
C VAL A 86 3.76 -6.62 -12.31
N LEU A 87 3.86 -7.22 -13.50
CA LEU A 87 3.61 -8.64 -13.67
C LEU A 87 4.63 -9.46 -12.88
N GLU A 88 5.89 -9.04 -12.82
CA GLU A 88 6.90 -9.70 -11.98
C GLU A 88 6.54 -9.59 -10.50
N LYS A 89 6.15 -8.40 -10.03
CA LYS A 89 5.69 -8.18 -8.65
C LYS A 89 4.45 -8.99 -8.29
N MET A 90 3.55 -9.24 -9.25
CA MET A 90 2.36 -10.06 -9.06
C MET A 90 2.64 -11.57 -9.10
N LYS A 91 3.70 -12.02 -9.76
CA LYS A 91 4.14 -13.44 -9.74
C LYS A 91 4.72 -13.83 -8.38
N GLY A 92 5.38 -12.88 -7.71
CA GLY A 92 5.74 -13.00 -6.31
C GLY A 92 4.47 -13.14 -5.49
N TRP A 93 4.31 -14.28 -4.84
CA TRP A 93 3.38 -14.44 -3.72
C TRP A 93 3.48 -13.20 -2.82
N VAL A 94 2.32 -12.74 -2.31
CA VAL A 94 2.23 -11.78 -1.19
C VAL A 94 3.44 -12.02 -0.29
N GLU A 95 4.32 -11.03 -0.19
CA GLU A 95 5.44 -11.05 0.75
C GLU A 95 4.81 -11.03 2.15
N SER A 96 4.32 -12.19 2.60
CA SER A 96 3.83 -12.39 3.94
C SER A 96 5.05 -12.32 4.82
N GLN A 97 5.30 -11.14 5.35
CA GLN A 97 6.22 -11.00 6.46
C GLN A 97 5.61 -11.77 7.63
N ASP A 98 6.38 -12.66 8.24
CA ASP A 98 6.02 -13.30 9.50
C ASP A 98 5.91 -12.20 10.56
N VAL A 99 4.71 -11.62 10.69
CA VAL A 99 4.40 -10.69 11.76
C VAL A 99 4.27 -11.50 13.03
N ASP A 100 5.23 -11.34 13.94
CA ASP A 100 5.15 -11.85 15.31
C ASP A 100 3.86 -11.36 15.97
N VAL A 101 2.88 -12.27 16.06
CA VAL A 101 1.52 -12.01 16.56
C VAL A 101 1.51 -11.59 18.05
N GLU A 102 2.65 -11.69 18.74
CA GLU A 102 2.79 -11.31 20.15
C GLU A 102 2.86 -9.80 20.41
N LYS A 103 3.00 -8.94 19.39
CA LYS A 103 3.23 -7.48 19.57
C LYS A 103 2.16 -6.52 19.07
N GLY A 104 0.90 -6.93 18.90
CA GLY A 104 -0.15 -5.92 18.68
C GLY A 104 -1.49 -6.48 18.23
N ALA A 105 -2.39 -6.60 19.20
CA ALA A 105 -3.83 -6.69 19.01
C ALA A 105 -4.49 -5.36 19.44
#